data_AF-A0A957FZ51-F1
#
_entry.id   AF-A0A957FZ51-F1
#
_cell.length_a   1.000
_cell.length_b   1.000
_cell.length_c   1.000
_cell.angle_alpha   90.00
_cell.angle_beta   90.00
_cell.angle_gamma   90.00
#
_symmetry.space_group_name_H-M   'P 1'
#
loop_
_entity.id
_entity.type
_entity.pdbx_description
1 polymer ?
#
loop_
_entity_poly.entity_id
_entity_poly.type
_entity_poly.pdbx_seq_one_letter_code
_entity_poly.pdbx_strand_id
1 'polypeptide(L)'
;DYLTRVVLQALAAGPEQLVVIDGRGDLVRSLKRQSSVVEKLRRDVMLVEMDGLTARGFDPLVAVGPADAESESQQLARWRRWFAGQGVAPAGLALLDQAYQEGCRDWPALRSWVKRNQAGSFLAQSSLHAALERLTAPADVALWLAHSNRQAIPHMGALLFSCSDSDTSRHHYLTAVLLAALNLPAVRLVVYGFDWRGFDLTAHASRQQLFLANGPRLANDQLLLTAGADPSLLPVASPEWAERLQLLTPGEGLLLPPAGRADLSSVTYLHW
;
A
#
# COMPACT_ATOMS: atom_id res chain seq x y z
N ASP A 1 -17.51 -5.32 -12.29
CA ASP A 1 -16.33 -5.71 -13.09
C ASP A 1 -15.57 -4.59 -13.87
N TYR A 2 -15.49 -3.33 -13.40
CA TYR A 2 -14.66 -2.30 -14.07
C TYR A 2 -13.16 -2.41 -13.72
N LEU A 3 -12.84 -2.50 -12.43
CA LEU A 3 -11.45 -2.59 -11.94
C LEU A 3 -10.71 -3.78 -12.53
N THR A 4 -11.37 -4.94 -12.64
CA THR A 4 -10.82 -6.12 -13.33
C THR A 4 -10.40 -5.77 -14.75
N ARG A 5 -11.25 -5.09 -15.52
CA ARG A 5 -10.93 -4.67 -16.89
C ARG A 5 -9.73 -3.72 -16.96
N VAL A 6 -9.65 -2.74 -16.04
CA VAL A 6 -8.51 -1.82 -15.95
C VAL A 6 -7.21 -2.59 -15.70
N VAL A 7 -7.20 -3.51 -14.74
CA VAL A 7 -6.02 -4.33 -14.43
C VAL A 7 -5.66 -5.24 -15.60
N LEU A 8 -6.65 -5.89 -16.24
CA LEU A 8 -6.41 -6.73 -17.42
C LEU A 8 -5.82 -5.95 -18.59
N GLN A 9 -6.31 -4.73 -18.85
CA GLN A 9 -5.75 -3.84 -19.86
C GLN A 9 -4.31 -3.42 -19.51
N ALA A 10 -4.05 -3.10 -18.24
CA ALA A 10 -2.70 -2.78 -17.78
C ALA A 10 -1.75 -3.96 -17.97
N LEU A 11 -2.16 -5.19 -17.63
CA LEU A 11 -1.39 -6.42 -17.84
C LEU A 11 -1.17 -6.74 -19.33
N ALA A 12 -2.16 -6.46 -20.18
CA ALA A 12 -2.07 -6.66 -21.62
C ALA A 12 -1.10 -5.66 -22.28
N ALA A 13 -1.04 -4.42 -21.78
CA ALA A 13 -0.06 -3.42 -22.21
C ALA A 13 1.38 -3.76 -21.76
N GLY A 14 1.54 -4.69 -20.81
CA GLY A 14 2.81 -5.16 -20.28
C GLY A 14 2.67 -5.47 -18.79
N PRO A 15 3.32 -6.49 -18.23
CA PRO A 15 3.24 -6.78 -16.79
C PRO A 15 4.19 -5.91 -15.96
N GLU A 16 5.22 -5.30 -16.55
CA GLU A 16 6.28 -4.62 -15.81
C GLU A 16 5.77 -3.50 -14.89
N GLN A 17 6.27 -3.49 -13.65
CA GLN A 17 6.05 -2.43 -12.67
C GLN A 17 4.56 -2.18 -12.36
N LEU A 18 3.68 -3.15 -12.62
CA LEU A 18 2.29 -3.09 -12.21
C LEU A 18 2.14 -3.65 -10.80
N VAL A 19 1.63 -2.84 -9.88
CA VAL A 19 1.27 -3.30 -8.53
C VAL A 19 -0.23 -3.11 -8.35
N VAL A 20 -0.91 -4.19 -7.99
CA VAL A 20 -2.33 -4.19 -7.62
C VAL A 20 -2.42 -4.52 -6.14
N ILE A 21 -3.00 -3.62 -5.36
CA ILE A 21 -3.25 -3.79 -3.92
C ILE A 21 -4.76 -3.89 -3.73
N ASP A 22 -5.20 -5.08 -3.34
CA ASP A 22 -6.60 -5.41 -3.10
C ASP A 22 -6.84 -5.67 -1.61
N GLY A 23 -7.28 -4.62 -0.92
CA GLY A 23 -7.60 -4.65 0.50
C GLY A 23 -8.92 -5.34 0.86
N ARG A 24 -9.69 -5.83 -0.12
CA ARG A 24 -10.92 -6.62 0.13
C ARG A 24 -10.79 -8.07 -0.34
N GLY A 25 -9.84 -8.36 -1.23
CA GLY A 25 -9.54 -9.69 -1.75
C GLY A 25 -10.49 -10.19 -2.83
N ASP A 26 -11.50 -9.41 -3.21
CA ASP A 26 -12.49 -9.72 -4.23
C ASP A 26 -11.98 -9.43 -5.66
N LEU A 27 -11.17 -8.39 -5.85
CA LEU A 27 -10.57 -8.05 -7.14
C LEU A 27 -9.56 -9.10 -7.59
N VAL A 28 -8.60 -9.46 -6.73
CA VAL A 28 -7.58 -10.48 -7.02
C VAL A 28 -8.23 -11.84 -7.22
N ARG A 29 -9.24 -12.18 -6.42
CA ARG A 29 -10.03 -13.41 -6.61
C ARG A 29 -10.70 -13.45 -7.98
N SER A 30 -11.20 -12.33 -8.48
CA SER A 30 -11.80 -12.21 -9.81
C SER A 30 -10.76 -12.30 -10.91
N LEU A 31 -9.61 -11.65 -10.75
CA LEU A 31 -8.48 -11.69 -11.69
C LEU A 31 -7.90 -13.09 -11.86
N LYS A 32 -7.78 -13.88 -10.78
CA LYS A 32 -7.28 -15.26 -10.82
C LYS A 32 -8.11 -16.22 -11.69
N ARG A 33 -9.36 -15.85 -11.99
CA ARG A 33 -10.26 -16.65 -12.85
C ARG A 33 -10.09 -16.30 -14.33
N GLN A 34 -9.32 -15.27 -14.65
CA GLN A 34 -9.12 -14.78 -16.02
C GLN A 34 -7.95 -15.53 -16.66
N SER A 35 -8.19 -16.13 -17.83
CA SER A 35 -7.20 -16.96 -18.53
C SER A 35 -5.88 -16.24 -18.79
N SER A 36 -5.95 -14.96 -19.19
CA SER A 36 -4.77 -14.11 -19.44
C SER A 36 -3.91 -13.86 -18.21
N VAL A 37 -4.50 -13.86 -17.01
CA VAL A 37 -3.77 -13.76 -15.74
C VAL A 37 -3.14 -15.11 -15.43
N VAL A 38 -3.91 -16.21 -15.53
CA VAL A 38 -3.44 -17.57 -15.26
C VAL A 38 -2.23 -17.95 -16.11
N GLU A 39 -2.24 -17.59 -17.40
CA GLU A 39 -1.12 -17.84 -18.32
C GLU A 39 0.18 -17.09 -17.94
N LYS A 40 0.04 -15.92 -17.30
CA LYS A 40 1.17 -15.06 -16.88
C LYS A 40 1.64 -15.36 -15.46
N LEU A 41 0.85 -16.06 -14.64
CA LEU A 41 1.25 -16.52 -13.31
C LEU A 41 2.54 -17.33 -13.41
N ARG A 42 3.47 -17.12 -12.46
CA ARG A 42 4.79 -17.78 -12.35
C ARG A 42 5.88 -17.30 -13.31
N ARG A 43 5.56 -16.52 -14.35
CA ARG A 43 6.56 -15.90 -15.23
C ARG A 43 6.69 -14.40 -14.96
N ASP A 44 5.57 -13.70 -15.10
CA ASP A 44 5.56 -12.24 -15.09
C ASP A 44 4.66 -11.66 -14.00
N VAL A 45 3.89 -12.50 -13.31
CA VAL A 45 2.94 -12.08 -12.27
C VAL A 45 3.23 -12.84 -10.98
N MET A 46 3.59 -12.09 -9.93
CA MET A 46 3.66 -12.54 -8.56
C MET A 46 2.30 -12.36 -7.89
N LEU A 47 1.76 -13.44 -7.34
CA LEU A 47 0.52 -13.43 -6.57
C LEU A 47 0.88 -13.58 -5.09
N VAL A 48 0.42 -12.63 -4.28
CA VAL A 48 0.55 -12.67 -2.81
C VAL A 48 -0.84 -12.54 -2.21
N GLU A 49 -1.27 -13.57 -1.51
CA GLU A 49 -2.51 -13.59 -0.77
C GLU A 49 -2.14 -13.72 0.71
N MET A 50 -2.51 -12.74 1.52
CA MET A 50 -2.33 -12.76 2.97
C MET A 50 -3.62 -13.26 3.62
N ASP A 51 -3.58 -14.49 4.14
CA ASP A 51 -4.71 -15.17 4.79
C ASP A 51 -4.36 -15.75 6.18
N GLY A 52 -3.34 -15.19 6.85
CA GLY A 52 -2.85 -15.64 8.15
C GLY A 52 -1.95 -16.90 8.12
N LEU A 53 -2.05 -17.76 7.09
CA LEU A 53 -1.26 -18.99 6.94
C LEU A 53 -0.20 -18.90 5.83
N THR A 54 -0.46 -18.12 4.78
CA THR A 54 0.35 -18.02 3.55
C THR A 54 1.33 -16.85 3.51
N ALA A 55 1.51 -16.11 4.62
CA ALA A 55 2.43 -14.96 4.73
C ALA A 55 3.94 -15.32 4.61
N ARG A 56 4.27 -16.46 4.01
CA ARG A 56 5.62 -17.00 3.91
C ARG A 56 6.30 -16.47 2.65
N GLY A 57 7.40 -15.76 2.85
CA GLY A 57 8.31 -15.45 1.75
C GLY A 57 8.04 -14.14 1.03
N PHE A 58 7.17 -13.25 1.52
CA PHE A 58 7.02 -11.89 0.97
C PHE A 58 7.22 -10.82 2.05
N ASP A 59 8.11 -9.85 1.79
CA ASP A 59 8.39 -8.72 2.66
C ASP A 59 8.50 -7.42 1.87
N PRO A 60 7.48 -6.54 1.94
CA PRO A 60 7.55 -5.21 1.36
C PRO A 60 8.50 -4.25 2.11
N LEU A 61 9.02 -4.62 3.29
CA LEU A 61 9.92 -3.78 4.09
C LEU A 61 11.40 -4.00 3.77
N VAL A 62 11.75 -5.10 3.10
CA VAL A 62 13.10 -5.27 2.51
C VAL A 62 13.26 -4.40 1.27
N ALA A 63 14.50 -4.18 0.85
CA ALA A 63 14.80 -3.41 -0.35
C ALA A 63 14.03 -3.97 -1.56
N VAL A 64 13.38 -3.10 -2.32
CA VAL A 64 12.57 -3.51 -3.46
C VAL A 64 13.40 -3.56 -4.73
N GLY A 65 13.37 -4.69 -5.44
CA GLY A 65 14.07 -4.91 -6.71
C GLY A 65 15.49 -5.47 -6.59
N PRO A 66 16.31 -5.44 -7.65
CA PRO A 66 17.73 -5.79 -7.56
C PRO A 66 18.43 -4.84 -6.57
N ALA A 67 19.62 -5.23 -6.10
CA ALA A 67 20.31 -4.55 -4.99
C ALA A 67 20.59 -3.05 -5.20
N ASP A 68 20.41 -2.54 -6.43
CA ASP A 68 20.60 -1.16 -6.87
C ASP A 68 19.30 -0.37 -7.12
N ALA A 69 18.13 -1.02 -7.10
CA ALA A 69 16.86 -0.36 -7.43
C ALA A 69 16.32 0.54 -6.31
N GLU A 70 16.67 0.25 -5.06
CA GLU A 70 16.34 1.07 -3.90
C GLU A 70 17.59 1.36 -3.06
N SER A 71 17.85 2.64 -2.80
CA SER A 71 18.94 3.03 -1.91
C SER A 71 18.61 2.74 -0.44
N GLU A 72 19.64 2.54 0.39
CA GLU A 72 19.46 2.40 1.84
C GLU A 72 18.68 3.57 2.45
N SER A 73 18.91 4.79 1.96
CA SER A 73 18.17 5.99 2.40
C SER A 73 16.68 5.95 2.06
N GLN A 74 16.31 5.35 0.91
CA GLN A 74 14.91 5.18 0.51
C GLN A 74 14.24 4.09 1.35
N GLN A 75 14.93 2.99 1.62
CA GLN A 75 14.42 1.93 2.50
C GLN A 75 14.19 2.46 3.92
N LEU A 76 15.14 3.20 4.48
CA LEU A 76 15.00 3.83 5.79
C LEU A 76 13.87 4.87 5.81
N ALA A 77 13.73 5.67 4.75
CA ALA A 77 12.60 6.60 4.62
C ALA A 77 11.25 5.87 4.61
N ARG A 78 11.14 4.71 3.95
CA ARG A 78 9.95 3.86 4.01
C ARG A 78 9.66 3.36 5.42
N TRP A 79 10.68 2.86 6.12
CA TRP A 79 10.53 2.43 7.52
C TRP A 79 10.01 3.57 8.39
N ARG A 80 10.60 4.76 8.27
CA ARG A 80 10.17 5.94 9.01
C ARG A 80 8.71 6.32 8.73
N ARG A 81 8.27 6.30 7.47
CA ARG A 81 6.87 6.57 7.11
C ARG A 81 5.93 5.53 7.73
N TRP A 82 6.31 4.26 7.69
CA TRP A 82 5.51 3.19 8.29
C TRP A 82 5.37 3.36 9.80
N PHE A 83 6.47 3.62 10.53
CA PHE A 83 6.44 3.89 11.97
C PHE A 83 5.75 5.20 12.34
N ALA A 84 5.85 6.24 11.51
CA ALA A 84 5.11 7.49 11.72
C ALA A 84 3.60 7.25 11.67
N GLY A 85 3.13 6.41 10.73
CA GLY A 85 1.73 5.96 10.68
C GLY A 85 1.29 5.15 11.91
N GLN A 86 2.24 4.60 12.68
CA GLN A 86 1.98 3.96 13.97
C GLN A 86 2.03 4.94 15.16
N GLY A 87 2.14 6.25 14.91
CA GLY A 87 2.20 7.28 15.95
C GLY A 87 3.54 7.38 16.66
N VAL A 88 4.65 6.97 16.02
CA VAL A 88 5.99 7.21 16.59
C VAL A 88 6.34 8.69 16.48
N ALA A 89 6.76 9.27 17.60
CA ALA A 89 7.16 10.68 17.65
C ALA A 89 8.46 10.93 16.86
N PRO A 90 8.73 12.16 16.37
CA PRO A 90 9.94 12.46 15.59
C PRO A 90 11.25 12.02 16.26
N ALA A 91 11.37 12.18 17.58
CA ALA A 91 12.54 11.73 18.33
C ALA A 91 12.70 10.20 18.34
N GLY A 92 11.58 9.44 18.35
CA GLY A 92 11.60 7.98 18.20
C GLY A 92 11.94 7.56 16.78
N LEU A 93 11.50 8.31 15.75
CA LEU A 93 11.89 8.07 14.36
C LEU A 93 13.40 8.29 14.14
N ALA A 94 14.02 9.25 14.82
CA ALA A 94 15.46 9.46 14.76
C ALA A 94 16.26 8.26 15.32
N LEU A 95 15.69 7.49 16.25
CA LEU A 95 16.32 6.24 16.73
C LEU A 95 16.35 5.16 15.64
N LEU A 96 15.44 5.19 14.65
CA LEU A 96 15.52 4.28 13.50
C LEU A 96 16.75 4.58 12.65
N ASP A 97 17.09 5.86 12.47
CA ASP A 97 18.29 6.26 11.73
C ASP A 97 19.55 5.69 12.42
N GLN A 98 19.61 5.80 13.75
CA GLN A 98 20.70 5.23 14.54
C GLN A 98 20.76 3.70 14.44
N ALA A 99 19.63 3.01 14.62
CA ALA A 99 19.56 1.55 14.50
C ALA A 99 20.04 1.08 13.12
N TYR A 100 19.68 1.81 12.07
CA TYR A 100 20.10 1.55 10.70
C TYR A 100 21.61 1.79 10.51
N GLN A 101 22.19 2.84 11.09
CA GLN A 101 23.65 3.04 11.06
C GLN A 101 24.40 1.91 11.78
N GLU A 102 23.81 1.32 12.82
CA GLU A 102 24.36 0.18 13.57
C GLU A 102 24.07 -1.19 12.92
N GLY A 103 23.58 -1.20 11.68
CA GLY A 103 23.40 -2.43 10.89
C GLY A 103 22.05 -3.14 11.09
N CYS A 104 21.08 -2.54 11.78
CA CYS A 104 19.74 -3.10 11.84
C CYS A 104 19.06 -2.96 10.48
N ARG A 105 18.81 -4.09 9.80
CA ARG A 105 18.18 -4.14 8.47
C ARG A 105 16.89 -4.95 8.44
N ASP A 106 16.59 -5.68 9.51
CA ASP A 106 15.40 -6.49 9.63
C ASP A 106 14.71 -6.28 10.99
N TRP A 107 13.51 -6.85 11.09
CA TRP A 107 12.69 -6.70 12.27
C TRP A 107 13.29 -7.36 13.53
N PRO A 108 13.80 -8.61 13.50
CA PRO A 108 14.46 -9.22 14.65
C PRO A 108 15.64 -8.39 15.20
N ALA A 109 16.47 -7.82 14.31
CA ALA A 109 17.57 -6.95 14.68
C ALA A 109 17.08 -5.67 15.33
N LEU A 110 16.09 -4.99 14.74
CA LEU A 110 15.53 -3.75 15.30
C LEU A 110 14.94 -3.99 16.70
N ARG A 111 14.16 -5.06 16.89
CA ARG A 111 13.57 -5.41 18.20
C ARG A 111 14.65 -5.67 19.24
N SER A 112 15.70 -6.39 18.87
CA SER A 112 16.83 -6.67 19.76
C SER A 112 17.65 -5.42 20.08
N TRP A 113 17.75 -4.50 19.12
CA TRP A 113 18.43 -3.22 19.29
C TRP A 113 17.68 -2.29 20.25
N VAL A 114 16.37 -2.11 20.08
CA VAL A 114 15.56 -1.24 20.96
C VAL A 114 15.60 -1.70 22.43
N LYS A 115 15.68 -3.02 22.68
CA LYS A 115 15.82 -3.57 24.04
C LYS A 115 17.16 -3.25 24.68
N ARG A 116 18.24 -3.21 23.89
CA ARG A 116 19.61 -2.99 24.39
C ARG A 116 20.00 -1.52 24.44
N ASN A 117 19.51 -0.71 23.51
CA ASN A 117 19.88 0.70 23.43
C ASN A 117 19.05 1.54 24.40
N GLN A 118 19.54 1.66 25.63
CA GLN A 118 18.96 2.50 26.69
C GLN A 118 19.63 3.88 26.80
N ALA A 119 20.58 4.21 25.92
CA ALA A 119 21.40 5.42 26.04
C ALA A 119 20.70 6.70 25.54
N GLY A 120 19.46 6.60 25.05
CA GLY A 120 18.68 7.70 24.49
C GLY A 120 17.60 8.27 25.43
N SER A 121 16.85 9.24 24.91
CA SER A 121 15.66 9.77 25.59
C SER A 121 14.65 8.65 25.85
N PHE A 122 14.28 8.46 27.12
CA PHE A 122 13.30 7.45 27.55
C PHE A 122 11.98 7.56 26.76
N LEU A 123 11.53 8.78 26.47
CA LEU A 123 10.30 9.02 25.71
C LEU A 123 10.41 8.56 24.25
N ALA A 124 11.56 8.81 23.60
CA ALA A 124 11.80 8.38 22.23
C ALA A 124 11.84 6.85 22.13
N GLN A 125 12.56 6.20 23.06
CA GLN A 125 12.66 4.75 23.13
C GLN A 125 11.30 4.11 23.45
N SER A 126 10.56 4.68 24.41
CA SER A 126 9.22 4.20 24.77
C SER A 126 8.22 4.32 23.62
N SER A 127 8.26 5.43 22.87
CA SER A 127 7.41 5.63 21.69
C SER A 127 7.69 4.59 20.60
N LEU A 128 8.96 4.35 20.29
CA LEU A 128 9.36 3.33 19.32
C LEU A 128 9.01 1.92 19.82
N HIS A 129 9.29 1.60 21.09
CA HIS A 129 8.95 0.30 21.68
C HIS A 129 7.44 0.04 21.65
N ALA A 130 6.62 1.01 22.04
CA ALA A 130 5.17 0.89 21.98
C ALA A 130 4.64 0.67 20.55
N ALA A 131 5.27 1.29 19.55
CA ALA A 131 4.93 1.02 18.16
C ALA A 131 5.34 -0.37 17.70
N LEU A 132 6.51 -0.88 18.12
CA LEU A 132 6.92 -2.26 17.85
C LEU A 132 5.90 -3.25 18.43
N GLU A 133 5.49 -3.05 19.69
CA GLU A 133 4.52 -3.93 20.34
C GLU A 133 3.14 -3.84 19.69
N ARG A 134 2.67 -2.65 19.24
CA ARG A 134 1.43 -2.52 18.47
C ARG A 134 1.49 -3.27 17.14
N LEU A 135 2.59 -3.12 16.40
CA LEU A 135 2.80 -3.79 15.11
C LEU A 135 2.82 -5.32 15.25
N THR A 136 3.35 -5.85 16.35
CA THR A 136 3.41 -7.29 16.60
C THR A 136 2.32 -7.82 17.52
N ALA A 137 1.33 -7.01 17.89
CA ALA A 137 0.22 -7.48 18.72
C ALA A 137 -0.60 -8.56 17.99
N PRO A 138 -0.87 -8.44 16.68
CA PRO A 138 -1.44 -9.55 15.91
C PRO A 138 -0.40 -10.66 15.68
N ALA A 139 -0.76 -11.90 16.01
CA ALA A 139 0.16 -13.04 15.97
C ALA A 139 0.65 -13.37 14.54
N ASP A 140 -0.22 -13.21 13.56
CA ASP A 140 0.03 -13.31 12.12
C ASP A 140 1.01 -12.23 11.64
N VAL A 141 0.87 -10.97 12.10
CA VAL A 141 1.81 -9.89 11.76
C VAL A 141 3.16 -10.13 12.45
N ALA A 142 3.17 -10.59 13.69
CA ALA A 142 4.40 -10.95 14.40
C ALA A 142 5.14 -12.10 13.70
N LEU A 143 4.41 -13.14 13.29
CA LEU A 143 4.96 -14.25 12.53
C LEU A 143 5.48 -13.78 11.17
N TRP A 144 4.74 -12.90 10.50
CA TRP A 144 5.16 -12.29 9.26
C TRP A 144 6.48 -11.52 9.46
N LEU A 145 6.58 -10.59 10.40
CA LEU A 145 7.81 -9.82 10.62
C LEU A 145 9.01 -10.66 11.08
N ALA A 146 8.80 -11.83 11.69
CA ALA A 146 9.88 -12.66 12.23
C ALA A 146 10.75 -13.38 11.19
N HIS A 147 10.33 -13.50 9.93
CA HIS A 147 11.07 -14.30 8.94
C HIS A 147 11.88 -13.41 7.99
N SER A 148 13.20 -13.61 7.94
CA SER A 148 14.16 -12.74 7.24
C SER A 148 14.46 -13.11 5.77
N ASN A 149 14.00 -14.25 5.26
CA ASN A 149 14.24 -14.68 3.87
C ASN A 149 12.99 -14.52 3.01
N ARG A 150 12.78 -13.32 2.47
CA ARG A 150 11.54 -12.96 1.78
C ARG A 150 11.79 -12.21 0.49
N GLN A 151 10.96 -12.50 -0.49
CA GLN A 151 10.88 -11.81 -1.77
C GLN A 151 10.27 -10.43 -1.57
N ALA A 152 10.87 -9.42 -2.16
CA ALA A 152 10.28 -8.08 -2.26
C ALA A 152 9.26 -8.02 -3.41
N ILE A 153 8.69 -6.83 -3.64
CA ILE A 153 7.90 -6.58 -4.85
C ILE A 153 8.80 -6.82 -6.09
N PRO A 154 8.34 -7.56 -7.11
CA PRO A 154 9.12 -7.82 -8.30
C PRO A 154 9.40 -6.53 -9.07
N HIS A 155 10.67 -6.30 -9.44
CA HIS A 155 11.07 -5.17 -10.28
C HIS A 155 10.71 -5.37 -11.76
N MET A 156 10.74 -6.63 -12.23
CA MET A 156 10.32 -7.05 -13.56
C MET A 156 9.07 -7.91 -13.38
N GLY A 157 7.95 -7.43 -13.90
CA GLY A 157 6.64 -8.08 -13.76
C GLY A 157 5.66 -7.32 -12.87
N ALA A 158 4.56 -7.99 -12.56
CA ALA A 158 3.43 -7.45 -11.81
C ALA A 158 3.30 -8.12 -10.44
N LEU A 159 2.85 -7.36 -9.45
CA LEU A 159 2.38 -7.87 -8.16
C LEU A 159 0.85 -7.77 -8.09
N LEU A 160 0.20 -8.90 -7.83
CA LEU A 160 -1.19 -8.94 -7.38
C LEU A 160 -1.19 -9.27 -5.89
N PHE A 161 -1.40 -8.27 -5.06
CA PHE A 161 -1.45 -8.40 -3.60
C PHE A 161 -2.89 -8.33 -3.12
N SER A 162 -3.32 -9.31 -2.32
CA SER A 162 -4.60 -9.24 -1.62
C SER A 162 -4.48 -9.66 -0.17
N CYS A 163 -5.31 -9.08 0.69
CA CYS A 163 -5.37 -9.42 2.10
C CYS A 163 -6.83 -9.58 2.53
N SER A 164 -7.20 -10.80 2.95
CA SER A 164 -8.53 -11.09 3.50
C SER A 164 -8.55 -11.18 5.03
N ASP A 165 -7.45 -10.81 5.68
CA ASP A 165 -7.32 -10.85 7.14
C ASP A 165 -8.17 -9.79 7.88
N SER A 166 -8.16 -9.87 9.20
CA SER A 166 -8.77 -8.92 10.14
C SER A 166 -8.32 -7.47 9.90
N ASP A 167 -9.13 -6.50 10.33
CA ASP A 167 -8.93 -5.07 10.03
C ASP A 167 -7.55 -4.55 10.44
N THR A 168 -7.04 -4.95 11.61
CA THR A 168 -5.74 -4.48 12.11
C THR A 168 -4.56 -5.05 11.32
N SER A 169 -4.50 -6.39 11.16
CA SER A 169 -3.43 -7.02 10.37
C SER A 169 -3.45 -6.58 8.92
N ARG A 170 -4.66 -6.51 8.34
CA ARG A 170 -4.89 -6.02 6.99
C ARG A 170 -4.38 -4.61 6.80
N HIS A 171 -4.63 -3.71 7.75
CA HIS A 171 -4.09 -2.35 7.70
C HIS A 171 -2.56 -2.37 7.68
N HIS A 172 -1.90 -3.16 8.53
CA HIS A 172 -0.43 -3.24 8.54
C HIS A 172 0.15 -3.78 7.23
N TYR A 173 -0.40 -4.87 6.71
CA TYR A 173 0.06 -5.48 5.46
C TYR A 173 -0.13 -4.53 4.26
N LEU A 174 -1.34 -3.98 4.10
CA LEU A 174 -1.65 -3.08 3.00
C LEU A 174 -0.78 -1.82 3.05
N THR A 175 -0.58 -1.25 4.24
CA THR A 175 0.26 -0.05 4.43
C THR A 175 1.70 -0.33 4.04
N ALA A 176 2.25 -1.46 4.47
CA ALA A 176 3.63 -1.84 4.14
C ALA A 176 3.82 -2.03 2.63
N VAL A 177 2.91 -2.74 1.96
CA VAL A 177 2.95 -2.94 0.50
C VAL A 177 2.76 -1.64 -0.27
N LEU A 178 1.83 -0.78 0.17
CA LEU A 178 1.60 0.51 -0.45
C LEU A 178 2.85 1.38 -0.38
N LEU A 179 3.47 1.51 0.81
CA LEU A 179 4.70 2.28 0.97
C LEU A 179 5.86 1.73 0.14
N ALA A 180 5.95 0.41 -0.01
CA ALA A 180 6.95 -0.24 -0.87
C ALA A 180 6.72 0.05 -2.35
N ALA A 181 5.49 -0.10 -2.82
CA ALA A 181 5.12 0.22 -4.19
C ALA A 181 5.36 1.71 -4.51
N LEU A 182 5.03 2.61 -3.57
CA LEU A 182 5.27 4.04 -3.68
C LEU A 182 6.75 4.45 -3.67
N ASN A 183 7.67 3.52 -3.38
CA ASN A 183 9.11 3.77 -3.54
C ASN A 183 9.64 3.28 -4.89
N LEU A 184 8.92 2.40 -5.60
CA LEU A 184 9.33 1.96 -6.93
C LEU A 184 9.27 3.11 -7.94
N PRO A 185 10.31 3.30 -8.78
CA PRO A 185 10.25 4.24 -9.89
C PRO A 185 9.25 3.73 -10.95
N ALA A 186 8.49 4.64 -11.55
CA ALA A 186 7.56 4.36 -12.66
C ALA A 186 6.51 3.25 -12.42
N VAL A 187 6.19 2.95 -11.15
CA VAL A 187 5.14 1.99 -10.81
C VAL A 187 3.78 2.41 -11.37
N ARG A 188 3.09 1.48 -12.02
CA ARG A 188 1.66 1.55 -12.29
C ARG A 188 0.95 0.95 -11.10
N LEU A 189 0.24 1.75 -10.32
CA LEU A 189 -0.35 1.30 -9.06
C LEU A 189 -1.87 1.31 -9.13
N VAL A 190 -2.49 0.19 -8.81
CA VAL A 190 -3.94 0.08 -8.62
C VAL A 190 -4.20 -0.24 -7.15
N VAL A 191 -4.92 0.62 -6.44
CA VAL A 191 -5.26 0.40 -5.03
C VAL A 191 -6.77 0.36 -4.86
N TYR A 192 -7.28 -0.74 -4.32
CA TYR A 192 -8.69 -0.96 -4.03
C TYR A 192 -8.90 -1.49 -2.61
N GLY A 193 -9.96 -1.05 -1.94
CA GLY A 193 -10.31 -1.53 -0.61
C GLY A 193 -9.36 -1.09 0.52
N PHE A 194 -8.54 -0.06 0.29
CA PHE A 194 -7.62 0.48 1.29
C PHE A 194 -8.34 1.47 2.23
N ASP A 195 -8.01 1.44 3.52
CA ASP A 195 -8.48 2.45 4.49
C ASP A 195 -7.54 3.65 4.51
N TRP A 196 -7.95 4.72 3.84
CA TRP A 196 -7.13 5.92 3.64
C TRP A 196 -7.08 6.85 4.85
N ARG A 197 -7.84 6.57 5.92
CA ARG A 197 -7.89 7.45 7.10
C ARG A 197 -6.50 7.55 7.74
N GLY A 198 -6.02 8.78 7.88
CA GLY A 198 -4.71 9.05 8.47
C GLY A 198 -3.51 8.70 7.58
N PHE A 199 -3.73 8.34 6.30
CA PHE A 199 -2.65 8.07 5.35
C PHE A 199 -2.42 9.26 4.43
N ASP A 200 -1.23 9.87 4.50
CA ASP A 200 -0.86 11.03 3.69
C ASP A 200 -0.08 10.64 2.43
N LEU A 201 -0.65 10.94 1.26
CA LEU A 201 -0.05 10.73 -0.05
C LEU A 201 0.55 11.99 -0.67
N THR A 202 0.60 13.12 0.04
CA THR A 202 1.03 14.42 -0.50
C THR A 202 2.44 14.35 -1.10
N ALA A 203 3.35 13.61 -0.47
CA ALA A 203 4.71 13.39 -0.97
C ALA A 203 4.78 12.63 -2.32
N HIS A 204 3.69 12.01 -2.75
CA HIS A 204 3.57 11.22 -3.97
C HIS A 204 2.63 11.83 -5.01
N ALA A 205 2.11 13.05 -4.77
CA ALA A 205 1.13 13.70 -5.63
C ALA A 205 1.63 14.03 -7.06
N SER A 206 2.94 14.03 -7.28
CA SER A 206 3.56 14.26 -8.58
C SER A 206 3.68 13.00 -9.44
N ARG A 207 3.40 11.82 -8.87
CA ARG A 207 3.47 10.56 -9.62
C ARG A 207 2.40 10.53 -10.72
N GLN A 208 2.73 9.82 -11.78
CA GLN A 208 1.80 9.50 -12.86
C GLN A 208 1.48 8.01 -12.75
N GLN A 209 0.27 7.62 -13.19
CA GLN A 209 -0.17 6.22 -13.29
C GLN A 209 -0.58 5.58 -11.95
N LEU A 210 -1.16 6.36 -11.03
CA LEU A 210 -1.89 5.82 -9.90
C LEU A 210 -3.39 5.74 -10.23
N PHE A 211 -3.98 4.58 -9.98
CA PHE A 211 -5.42 4.36 -10.00
C PHE A 211 -5.85 4.03 -8.57
N LEU A 212 -6.52 4.97 -7.93
CA LEU A 212 -6.96 4.82 -6.55
C LEU A 212 -8.48 4.63 -6.52
N ALA A 213 -8.96 3.71 -5.71
CA ALA A 213 -10.38 3.60 -5.41
C ALA A 213 -10.68 4.12 -3.99
N ASN A 214 -11.64 5.03 -3.88
CA ASN A 214 -12.02 5.75 -2.66
C ASN A 214 -10.83 6.40 -1.93
N GLY A 215 -9.74 6.72 -2.64
CA GLY A 215 -8.53 7.32 -2.08
C GLY A 215 -8.48 8.84 -2.17
N PRO A 216 -7.42 9.45 -1.62
CA PRO A 216 -7.21 10.87 -1.76
C PRO A 216 -7.01 11.23 -3.24
N ARG A 217 -7.55 12.37 -3.65
CA ARG A 217 -7.34 12.84 -5.02
C ARG A 217 -5.95 13.43 -5.19
N LEU A 218 -5.21 12.92 -6.17
CA LEU A 218 -3.89 13.42 -6.54
C LEU A 218 -3.96 14.23 -7.84
N ALA A 219 -2.96 15.07 -8.07
CA ALA A 219 -2.99 16.07 -9.14
C ALA A 219 -3.07 15.43 -10.55
N ASN A 220 -2.39 14.31 -10.75
CA ASN A 220 -2.16 13.70 -12.06
C ASN A 220 -2.88 12.36 -12.27
N ASP A 221 -3.74 11.95 -11.35
CA ASP A 221 -4.21 10.55 -11.27
C ASP A 221 -5.71 10.40 -11.51
N GLN A 222 -6.10 9.19 -11.92
CA GLN A 222 -7.49 8.77 -12.02
C GLN A 222 -7.96 8.28 -10.66
N LEU A 223 -9.12 8.78 -10.21
CA LEU A 223 -9.74 8.39 -8.95
C LEU A 223 -11.09 7.73 -9.24
N LEU A 224 -11.26 6.49 -8.79
CA LEU A 224 -12.55 5.81 -8.79
C LEU A 224 -13.22 6.02 -7.45
N LEU A 225 -14.39 6.64 -7.46
CA LEU A 225 -15.28 6.69 -6.32
C LEU A 225 -16.29 5.56 -6.44
N THR A 226 -16.51 4.81 -5.37
CA THR A 226 -17.47 3.71 -5.27
C THR A 226 -18.36 3.95 -4.06
N ALA A 227 -19.46 3.19 -3.94
CA ALA A 227 -20.35 3.26 -2.78
C ALA A 227 -19.58 3.21 -1.44
N GLY A 228 -19.89 4.14 -0.54
CA GLY A 228 -19.23 4.26 0.77
C GLY A 228 -17.87 4.98 0.76
N ALA A 229 -17.54 5.71 -0.31
CA ALA A 229 -16.39 6.62 -0.31
C ALA A 229 -16.55 7.69 0.79
N ASP A 230 -15.47 7.96 1.54
CA ASP A 230 -15.44 9.04 2.51
C ASP A 230 -15.36 10.39 1.77
N PRO A 231 -16.38 11.27 1.88
CA PRO A 231 -16.39 12.55 1.19
C PRO A 231 -15.24 13.47 1.59
N SER A 232 -14.65 13.28 2.78
CA SER A 232 -13.51 14.08 3.24
C SER A 232 -12.22 13.83 2.46
N LEU A 233 -12.15 12.71 1.72
CA LEU A 233 -11.01 12.38 0.85
C LEU A 233 -11.09 13.09 -0.52
N LEU A 234 -12.20 13.80 -0.79
CA LEU A 234 -12.37 14.61 -1.98
C LEU A 234 -11.91 16.05 -1.73
N PRO A 235 -11.04 16.62 -2.58
CA PRO A 235 -10.61 18.01 -2.46
C PRO A 235 -11.71 19.02 -2.86
N VAL A 236 -12.82 18.55 -3.42
CA VAL A 236 -13.99 19.38 -3.75
C VAL A 236 -15.19 18.81 -3.01
N ALA A 237 -15.23 19.02 -1.70
CA ALA A 237 -16.42 18.75 -0.90
C ALA A 237 -17.49 19.82 -1.20
N SER A 238 -18.08 19.77 -2.40
CA SER A 238 -19.36 20.43 -2.64
C SER A 238 -20.48 19.53 -2.11
N PRO A 239 -21.58 20.09 -1.57
CA PRO A 239 -22.74 19.30 -1.14
C PRO A 239 -23.27 18.35 -2.23
N GLU A 240 -23.17 18.77 -3.50
CA GLU A 240 -23.57 17.98 -4.67
C GLU A 240 -22.75 16.68 -4.84
N TRP A 241 -21.45 16.71 -4.51
CA TRP A 241 -20.61 15.52 -4.53
C TRP A 241 -20.99 14.53 -3.42
N ALA A 242 -21.30 15.04 -2.23
CA ALA A 242 -21.75 14.21 -1.12
C ALA A 242 -23.08 13.51 -1.44
N GLU A 243 -24.03 14.23 -2.06
CA GLU A 243 -25.30 13.65 -2.52
C GLU A 243 -25.07 12.56 -3.58
N ARG A 244 -24.28 12.84 -4.62
CA ARG A 244 -23.98 11.84 -5.67
C ARG A 244 -23.28 10.58 -5.13
N LEU A 245 -22.38 10.74 -4.16
CA LEU A 245 -21.72 9.61 -3.52
C LEU A 245 -22.70 8.75 -2.70
N GLN A 246 -23.69 9.37 -2.06
CA GLN A 246 -24.74 8.66 -1.32
C GLN A 246 -25.70 7.91 -2.24
N LEU A 247 -25.85 8.35 -3.49
CA LEU A 247 -26.67 7.70 -4.50
C LEU A 247 -26.01 6.49 -5.15
N LEU A 248 -24.69 6.33 -5.03
CA LEU A 248 -24.00 5.17 -5.59
C LEU A 248 -24.41 3.88 -4.88
N THR A 249 -24.90 2.92 -5.65
CA THR A 249 -25.20 1.58 -5.16
C THR A 249 -23.99 0.64 -5.30
N PRO A 250 -23.93 -0.49 -4.57
CA PRO A 250 -22.89 -1.50 -4.78
C PRO A 250 -22.85 -1.95 -6.25
N GLY A 251 -21.68 -1.83 -6.89
CA GLY A 251 -21.52 -2.08 -8.33
C GLY A 251 -21.43 -0.81 -9.18
N GLU A 252 -21.65 0.36 -8.57
CA GLU A 252 -21.54 1.65 -9.25
C GLU A 252 -20.30 2.42 -8.81
N GLY A 253 -19.84 3.32 -9.68
CA GLY A 253 -18.79 4.26 -9.35
C GLY A 253 -18.66 5.44 -10.30
N LEU A 254 -17.91 6.44 -9.86
CA LEU A 254 -17.58 7.64 -10.61
C LEU A 254 -16.08 7.66 -10.87
N LEU A 255 -15.69 7.65 -12.14
CA LEU A 255 -14.30 7.87 -12.52
C LEU A 255 -14.06 9.36 -12.70
N LEU A 256 -13.20 9.89 -11.84
CA LEU A 256 -12.71 11.26 -11.90
C LEU A 256 -11.41 11.32 -12.72
N PRO A 257 -11.31 12.26 -13.68
CA PRO A 257 -10.05 12.55 -14.33
C PRO A 257 -9.09 13.29 -13.38
N PRO A 258 -7.81 13.42 -13.77
CA PRO A 258 -6.80 14.20 -13.04
C PRO A 258 -7.29 15.59 -12.60
N ALA A 259 -6.78 16.08 -11.47
CA ALA A 259 -7.30 17.24 -10.72
C ALA A 259 -7.50 18.52 -11.55
N GLY A 260 -6.74 18.70 -12.63
CA GLY A 260 -6.85 19.85 -13.53
C GLY A 260 -8.03 19.87 -14.51
N ARG A 261 -8.93 18.85 -14.50
CA ARG A 261 -10.03 18.72 -15.46
C ARG A 261 -11.42 18.44 -14.87
N ALA A 262 -11.59 18.52 -13.55
CA ALA A 262 -12.89 18.24 -12.92
C ALA A 262 -13.87 19.42 -13.07
N ASP A 263 -14.51 19.47 -14.23
CA ASP A 263 -15.89 19.87 -14.31
C ASP A 263 -16.76 18.60 -14.13
N LEU A 264 -17.95 18.73 -13.55
CA LEU A 264 -18.91 17.63 -13.41
C LEU A 264 -19.23 16.96 -14.76
N SER A 265 -19.03 17.68 -15.86
CA SER A 265 -19.18 17.21 -17.23
C SER A 265 -18.12 16.18 -17.68
N SER A 266 -16.99 16.06 -16.98
CA SER A 266 -15.89 15.14 -17.35
C SER A 266 -15.87 13.84 -16.53
N VAL A 267 -16.86 13.65 -15.66
CA VAL A 267 -17.01 12.47 -14.80
C VAL A 267 -17.60 11.32 -15.62
N THR A 268 -16.94 10.16 -15.62
CA THR A 268 -17.51 8.96 -16.24
C THR A 268 -18.25 8.16 -15.18
N TYR A 269 -19.55 7.99 -15.36
CA TYR A 269 -20.34 7.07 -14.54
C TYR A 269 -20.10 5.64 -14.99
N LEU A 270 -19.91 4.75 -14.04
CA LEU A 270 -19.58 3.36 -14.26
C LEU A 270 -20.57 2.48 -13.48
N HIS A 271 -21.07 1.44 -14.13
CA HIS A 271 -21.95 0.42 -13.56
C HIS A 271 -21.40 -0.96 -13.91
N TRP A 272 -21.34 -1.89 -12.95
CA TRP A 272 -20.62 -3.15 -13.14
C TRP A 272 -20.96 -4.28 -12.18
#